data_AF-Q484J3-F1
#
_entry.id   AF-Q484J3-F1
#
_cell.length_a   1.000
_cell.length_b   1.000
_cell.length_c   1.000
_cell.angle_alpha   90.00
_cell.angle_beta   90.00
_cell.angle_gamma   90.00
#
_symmetry.space_group_name_H-M   'P 1'
#
loop_
_entity.id
_entity.type
_entity.pdbx_description
1 polymer ?
#
loop_
_entity_poly.entity_id
_entity_poly.type
_entity_poly.pdbx_seq_one_letter_code
_entity_poly.pdbx_strand_id
1 'polypeptide(L)'
;MKIKTILLLAATTFLTACSTPEEQAKSLIADYCDAFKSNDIDTLKTLTNDPNLAEYNLMSDSERKSTTCGKKVKKLSEDKYIFLLGDKVFSLPIVVEKVDGDFIITGVNI
;
A
#
# COMPACT_ATOMS: atom_id res chain seq x y z
N MET A 1 -4.81 30.55 -49.45
CA MET A 1 -4.98 30.38 -47.98
C MET A 1 -4.77 28.92 -47.63
N LYS A 2 -3.84 28.62 -46.71
CA LYS A 2 -3.56 27.28 -46.18
C LYS A 2 -4.28 27.14 -44.84
N ILE A 3 -5.16 26.16 -44.70
CA ILE A 3 -5.74 25.70 -43.43
C ILE A 3 -5.58 24.17 -43.47
N LYS A 4 -4.44 23.62 -43.03
CA LYS A 4 -4.14 23.15 -41.66
C LYS A 4 -5.30 22.34 -41.07
N THR A 5 -5.29 21.01 -41.15
CA THR A 5 -4.64 20.08 -40.20
C THR A 5 -5.70 19.43 -39.28
N ILE A 6 -5.98 18.15 -39.57
CA ILE A 6 -6.07 17.01 -38.65
C ILE A 6 -7.04 17.14 -37.45
N LEU A 7 -8.15 16.40 -37.52
CA LEU A 7 -8.85 15.89 -36.33
C LEU A 7 -8.50 14.40 -36.19
N LEU A 8 -7.37 14.11 -35.56
CA LEU A 8 -7.07 12.78 -35.05
C LEU A 8 -7.89 12.64 -33.77
N LEU A 9 -8.98 11.87 -33.81
CA LEU A 9 -9.58 11.37 -32.58
C LEU A 9 -8.58 10.38 -31.99
N ALA A 10 -7.72 10.86 -31.09
CA ALA A 10 -6.96 10.00 -30.22
C ALA A 10 -7.97 9.32 -29.29
N ALA A 11 -8.29 8.07 -29.59
CA ALA A 11 -8.91 7.18 -28.64
C ALA A 11 -7.95 7.04 -27.45
N THR A 12 -8.19 7.80 -26.39
CA THR A 12 -7.63 7.53 -25.08
C THR A 12 -8.31 6.28 -24.52
N THR A 13 -7.98 5.12 -25.09
CA THR A 13 -8.25 3.85 -24.44
C THR A 13 -7.44 3.83 -23.16
N PHE A 14 -8.16 3.93 -22.05
CA PHE A 14 -7.74 3.65 -20.69
C PHE A 14 -6.56 2.66 -20.67
N LEU A 15 -5.37 3.16 -20.34
CA LEU A 15 -4.29 2.34 -19.82
C LEU A 15 -4.68 1.95 -18.39
N THR A 16 -5.70 1.10 -18.24
CA THR A 16 -5.80 0.28 -17.02
C THR A 16 -4.58 -0.60 -17.05
N ALA A 17 -3.54 -0.23 -16.32
CA ALA A 17 -2.40 -1.09 -16.08
C ALA A 17 -2.94 -2.47 -15.69
N CYS A 18 -2.57 -3.51 -16.44
CA CYS A 18 -2.92 -4.90 -16.17
C CYS A 18 -2.18 -5.42 -14.93
N SER A 19 -2.18 -4.69 -13.81
CA SER A 19 -1.60 -5.15 -12.57
C SER A 19 -2.55 -6.16 -11.92
N THR A 20 -1.99 -7.28 -11.48
CA THR A 20 -2.76 -8.28 -10.74
C THR A 20 -3.14 -7.73 -9.36
N PRO A 21 -4.23 -8.21 -8.73
CA PRO A 21 -4.56 -7.82 -7.37
C PRO A 21 -3.41 -8.00 -6.37
N GLU A 22 -2.58 -9.04 -6.59
CA GLU A 22 -1.41 -9.29 -5.76
C GLU A 22 -0.31 -8.23 -5.94
N GLU A 23 -0.08 -7.75 -7.16
CA GLU A 23 0.87 -6.67 -7.41
C GLU A 23 0.39 -5.35 -6.82
N GLN A 24 -0.92 -5.07 -6.89
CA GLN A 24 -1.51 -3.88 -6.26
C GLN A 24 -1.34 -3.92 -4.74
N ALA A 25 -1.69 -5.04 -4.11
CA ALA A 25 -1.49 -5.24 -2.68
C ALA A 25 -0.01 -5.12 -2.28
N LYS A 26 0.92 -5.71 -3.04
CA LYS A 26 2.36 -5.58 -2.78
C LYS A 26 2.87 -4.15 -2.95
N SER A 27 2.36 -3.40 -3.91
CA SER A 27 2.69 -1.98 -4.08
C SER A 27 2.25 -1.18 -2.87
N LEU A 28 1.00 -1.32 -2.44
CA LEU A 28 0.47 -0.67 -1.25
C LEU A 28 1.31 -1.00 0.00
N ILE A 29 1.69 -2.27 0.18
CA ILE A 29 2.53 -2.71 1.30
C ILE A 29 3.89 -2.01 1.26
N ALA A 30 4.51 -1.90 0.07
CA ALA A 30 5.79 -1.21 -0.07
C ALA A 30 5.67 0.27 0.29
N ASP A 31 4.65 0.96 -0.23
CA ASP A 31 4.40 2.38 0.04
C ASP A 31 4.14 2.62 1.55
N TYR A 32 3.34 1.74 2.17
CA TYR A 32 3.10 1.78 3.62
C TYR A 32 4.38 1.57 4.42
N CYS A 33 5.21 0.60 4.03
CA CYS A 33 6.48 0.31 4.70
C CYS A 33 7.47 1.48 4.61
N ASP A 34 7.52 2.15 3.46
CA ASP A 34 8.38 3.31 3.25
C ASP A 34 7.89 4.49 4.09
N ALA A 35 6.59 4.78 4.09
CA ALA A 35 5.97 5.81 4.92
C ALA A 35 6.17 5.54 6.43
N PHE A 36 6.03 4.29 6.86
CA PHE A 36 6.27 3.88 8.25
C PHE A 36 7.73 4.14 8.67
N LYS A 37 8.69 3.79 7.80
CA LYS A 37 10.12 3.97 8.07
C LYS A 37 10.56 5.44 8.06
N SER A 38 9.94 6.26 7.21
CA SER A 38 10.19 7.69 7.12
C SER A 38 9.42 8.51 8.17
N ASN A 39 8.48 7.88 8.89
CA ASN A 39 7.55 8.54 9.81
C ASN A 39 6.65 9.56 9.09
N ASP A 40 6.25 9.26 7.85
CA ASP A 40 5.32 10.05 7.05
C ASP A 40 3.88 9.74 7.43
N ILE A 41 3.42 10.39 8.50
CA ILE A 41 2.09 10.19 9.08
C ILE A 41 0.98 10.56 8.08
N ASP A 42 1.19 11.57 7.24
CA ASP A 42 0.19 12.00 6.27
C ASP A 42 -0.02 10.92 5.21
N THR A 43 1.07 10.35 4.69
CA THR A 43 0.97 9.20 3.77
C THR A 43 0.35 7.99 4.47
N LEU A 44 0.74 7.65 5.70
CA LEU A 44 0.13 6.53 6.43
C LEU A 44 -1.39 6.70 6.57
N LYS A 45 -1.87 7.91 6.89
CA LYS A 45 -3.32 8.22 6.98
C LYS A 45 -4.07 8.02 5.66
N THR A 46 -3.39 8.09 4.51
CA THR A 46 -4.00 7.80 3.21
C THR A 46 -4.02 6.32 2.86
N LEU A 47 -3.05 5.54 3.37
CA LEU A 47 -2.86 4.14 3.01
C LEU A 47 -3.57 3.18 3.97
N THR A 48 -3.93 3.64 5.17
CA THR A 48 -4.67 2.85 6.17
C THR A 48 -5.94 3.55 6.63
N ASN A 49 -6.97 2.75 6.95
CA ASN A 49 -8.15 3.23 7.67
C ASN A 49 -8.08 2.90 9.18
N ASP A 50 -7.02 2.26 9.66
CA ASP A 50 -6.79 1.99 11.08
C ASP A 50 -5.97 3.16 11.69
N PRO A 51 -6.58 3.98 12.56
CA PRO A 51 -5.90 5.13 13.16
C PRO A 51 -4.69 4.72 14.00
N ASN A 52 -4.67 3.52 14.59
CA ASN A 52 -3.55 3.05 15.40
C ASN A 52 -2.33 2.73 14.55
N LEU A 53 -2.54 2.31 13.30
CA LEU A 53 -1.47 2.05 12.34
C LEU A 53 -0.97 3.35 11.69
N ALA A 54 -1.86 4.32 11.48
CA ALA A 54 -1.49 5.63 10.97
C ALA A 54 -0.62 6.43 11.96
N GLU A 55 -0.91 6.32 13.25
CA GLU A 55 -0.26 7.09 14.32
C GLU A 55 0.66 6.22 15.19
N TYR A 56 1.11 5.07 14.66
CA TYR A 56 1.89 4.09 15.41
C TYR A 56 3.24 4.65 15.86
N ASN A 57 3.31 5.12 17.12
CA ASN A 57 4.49 5.79 17.67
C ASN A 57 5.14 5.04 18.85
N LEU A 58 5.03 3.72 18.86
CA LEU A 58 5.62 2.88 19.93
C LEU A 58 7.09 2.53 19.70
N MET A 59 7.67 2.95 18.57
CA MET A 59 9.05 2.69 18.20
C MET A 59 9.81 4.00 18.05
N SER A 60 11.05 4.04 18.51
CA SER A 60 11.98 5.13 18.21
C SER A 60 12.28 5.20 16.71
N ASP A 61 12.77 6.35 16.23
CA ASP A 61 13.17 6.54 14.83
C ASP A 61 14.16 5.47 14.34
N SER A 62 15.09 5.07 15.20
CA SER A 62 16.08 4.03 14.87
C SER A 62 15.43 2.66 14.71
N GLU A 63 14.50 2.31 15.61
CA GLU A 63 13.76 1.06 15.55
C GLU A 63 12.83 1.01 14.33
N ARG A 64 12.15 2.11 13.98
CA ARG A 64 11.32 2.15 12.76
C ARG A 64 12.16 1.93 11.50
N LYS A 65 13.28 2.66 11.34
CA LYS A 65 14.16 2.55 10.17
C LYS A 65 14.76 1.15 10.00
N SER A 66 15.13 0.51 11.11
CA SER A 66 15.71 -0.84 11.11
C SER A 66 14.68 -1.96 11.11
N THR A 67 13.41 -1.65 11.38
CA THR A 67 12.32 -2.63 11.41
C THR A 67 12.15 -3.33 10.06
N THR A 68 11.82 -4.62 10.14
CA THR A 68 11.46 -5.40 8.97
C THR A 68 9.99 -5.14 8.62
N CYS A 69 9.70 -4.87 7.35
CA CYS A 69 8.35 -4.58 6.87
C CYS A 69 8.14 -5.23 5.50
N GLY A 70 6.89 -5.61 5.20
CA GLY A 70 6.51 -6.19 3.92
C GLY A 70 7.05 -7.60 3.68
N LYS A 71 7.49 -8.30 4.73
CA LYS A 71 7.93 -9.70 4.62
C LYS A 71 6.77 -10.66 4.74
N LYS A 72 6.95 -11.84 4.13
CA LYS A 72 5.99 -12.96 4.18
C LYS A 72 4.58 -12.56 3.77
N VAL A 73 4.46 -11.76 2.70
CA VAL A 73 3.15 -11.43 2.11
C VAL A 73 2.43 -12.74 1.77
N LYS A 74 1.33 -13.00 2.46
CA LYS A 74 0.51 -14.20 2.34
C LYS A 74 -0.84 -13.80 1.77
N LYS A 75 -1.21 -14.41 0.64
CA LYS A 75 -2.56 -14.31 0.08
C LYS A 75 -3.52 -15.13 0.95
N LEU A 76 -4.60 -14.51 1.41
CA LEU A 76 -5.72 -15.19 2.07
C LEU A 76 -6.90 -15.40 1.11
N SER A 77 -7.15 -14.41 0.25
CA SER A 77 -8.14 -14.45 -0.83
C SER A 77 -7.68 -13.55 -1.97
N GLU A 78 -8.45 -13.39 -3.05
CA GLU A 78 -8.13 -12.43 -4.12
C GLU A 78 -8.10 -10.98 -3.63
N ASP A 79 -8.88 -10.70 -2.60
CA ASP A 79 -9.10 -9.35 -2.06
C ASP A 79 -8.51 -9.16 -0.66
N LYS A 80 -7.74 -10.14 -0.15
CA LYS A 80 -7.18 -10.09 1.21
C LYS A 80 -5.78 -10.70 1.28
N TYR A 81 -4.87 -9.92 1.86
CA TYR A 81 -3.47 -10.27 2.06
C TYR A 81 -3.04 -9.94 3.50
N ILE A 82 -2.00 -10.60 3.97
CA ILE A 82 -1.33 -10.30 5.23
C ILE A 82 0.16 -10.15 5.00
N PHE A 83 0.81 -9.19 5.63
CA PHE A 83 2.28 -9.10 5.73
C PHE A 83 2.72 -8.89 7.17
N LEU A 84 4.02 -9.08 7.43
CA LEU A 84 4.58 -8.84 8.75
C LEU A 84 5.27 -7.47 8.83
N LEU A 85 4.91 -6.71 9.87
CA LEU A 85 5.60 -5.51 10.34
C LEU A 85 6.32 -5.83 11.67
N GLY A 86 7.58 -5.42 11.79
CA GLY A 86 8.42 -5.71 12.94
C GLY A 86 9.39 -6.86 12.70
N ASP A 87 10.05 -7.33 13.75
CA ASP A 87 11.14 -8.31 13.69
C ASP A 87 10.77 -9.66 14.32
N LYS A 88 11.77 -10.48 14.68
CA LYS A 88 11.54 -11.80 15.30
C LYS A 88 11.04 -11.72 16.75
N VAL A 89 11.29 -10.61 17.44
CA VAL A 89 10.93 -10.41 18.84
C VAL A 89 9.52 -9.82 18.93
N PHE A 90 9.20 -8.88 18.05
CA PHE A 90 7.87 -8.29 17.95
C PHE A 90 7.44 -8.23 16.48
N SER A 91 6.40 -9.00 16.13
CA SER A 91 5.85 -9.03 14.77
C SER A 91 4.35 -8.86 14.78
N LEU A 92 3.87 -7.84 14.07
CA LEU A 92 2.46 -7.57 13.85
C LEU A 92 2.06 -8.09 12.46
N PRO A 93 1.10 -9.01 12.37
CA PRO A 93 0.51 -9.40 11.10
C PRO A 93 -0.48 -8.32 10.65
N ILE A 94 -0.09 -7.53 9.65
CA ILE A 94 -0.89 -6.42 9.13
C ILE A 94 -1.75 -6.91 7.97
N VAL A 95 -3.02 -6.51 7.96
CA VAL A 95 -4.03 -6.87 6.96
C VAL A 95 -4.08 -5.82 5.86
N VAL A 96 -4.16 -6.31 4.63
CA VAL A 96 -4.47 -5.52 3.43
C VAL A 96 -5.71 -6.12 2.79
N GLU A 97 -6.72 -5.30 2.58
CA GLU A 97 -8.02 -5.71 2.04
C GLU A 97 -8.48 -4.77 0.94
N LYS A 98 -9.23 -5.31 -0.02
CA LYS A 98 -9.91 -4.51 -1.02
C LYS A 98 -11.19 -3.94 -0.45
N VAL A 99 -11.29 -2.62 -0.40
CA VAL A 99 -12.45 -1.85 0.07
C VAL A 99 -12.85 -0.89 -1.03
N ASP A 100 -14.11 -0.95 -1.46
CA ASP A 100 -14.67 -0.08 -2.52
C ASP A 100 -13.88 -0.07 -3.85
N GLY A 101 -13.16 -1.15 -4.14
CA GLY A 101 -12.40 -1.31 -5.38
C GLY A 101 -10.89 -1.12 -5.22
N ASP A 102 -10.43 -0.54 -4.12
CA ASP A 102 -9.03 -0.23 -3.85
C ASP A 102 -8.48 -1.05 -2.68
N PHE A 103 -7.19 -1.41 -2.73
CA PHE A 103 -6.54 -2.05 -1.59
C PHE A 103 -6.17 -1.01 -0.53
N ILE A 104 -6.51 -1.29 0.73
CA ILE A 104 -6.23 -0.46 1.91
C ILE A 104 -5.66 -1.35 3.03
N ILE A 105 -4.79 -0.78 3.86
CA ILE A 105 -4.33 -1.41 5.11
C ILE A 105 -5.45 -1.28 6.15
N THR A 106 -6.02 -2.40 6.61
CA THR A 106 -7.24 -2.39 7.44
C THR A 106 -7.04 -2.69 8.93
N GLY A 107 -5.83 -3.08 9.34
CA GLY A 107 -5.51 -3.30 10.74
C GLY A 107 -4.57 -4.47 10.98
N VAL A 108 -4.67 -5.08 12.17
CA VAL A 108 -3.86 -6.22 12.61
C VAL A 108 -4.71 -7.50 12.65
N ASN A 109 -4.16 -8.61 12.17
CA ASN A 109 -4.80 -9.93 12.23
C ASN A 109 -4.46 -10.67 13.53
N ILE A 110 -5.32 -10.56 14.54
CA ILE A 110 -5.18 -11.21 15.86
C ILE A 110 -5.68 -12.65 15.83
#